data_AF-A0A848XQB6-F1
#
_entry.id   AF-A0A848XQB6-F1
#
_cell.length_a   1.000
_cell.length_b   1.000
_cell.length_c   1.000
_cell.angle_alpha   90.00
_cell.angle_beta   90.00
_cell.angle_gamma   90.00
#
_symmetry.space_group_name_H-M   'P 1'
#
loop_
_entity.id
_entity.type
_entity.pdbx_description
1 polymer ?
#
loop_
_entity_poly.entity_id
_entity_poly.type
_entity_poly.pdbx_seq_one_letter_code
_entity_poly.pdbx_strand_id
1 'polypeptide(L)'
;DEAQTLRHEWAHLALAKRMEGLRIPRWFNEGYAEWAAGGWLSGGGWKLSVALALDGAPSLDSLSIGWPAGREHAQVSYLLSASVIEYLVQSSGERGLERFFDEWRRQESFDGALRAVFGATPGQLEGDWRKWARRRYGWLMIVSHSTVFWAILSIGLVAMVWVRRRYRREQMARLRAGEPPDAPVFWTPPTEG
;
A
#
# COMPACT_ATOMS: atom_id res chain seq x y z
N ASP A 1 5.77 -6.24 15.08
CA ASP A 1 5.15 -7.50 15.52
C ASP A 1 6.24 -8.56 15.54
N GLU A 2 6.47 -9.22 16.69
CA GLU A 2 7.55 -10.20 16.84
C GLU A 2 7.42 -11.36 15.84
N ALA A 3 6.19 -11.77 15.52
CA ALA A 3 5.94 -12.82 14.56
C ALA A 3 6.40 -12.45 13.14
N GLN A 4 6.29 -11.17 12.77
CA GLN A 4 6.76 -10.67 11.48
C GLN A 4 8.29 -10.68 11.40
N THR A 5 8.97 -10.22 12.45
CA THR A 5 10.44 -10.28 12.52
C THR A 5 10.93 -11.71 12.43
N LEU A 6 10.29 -12.65 13.13
CA LEU A 6 10.67 -14.07 13.04
C LEU A 6 10.51 -14.63 11.62
N ARG A 7 9.41 -14.31 10.93
CA ARG A 7 9.20 -14.72 9.53
C ARG A 7 10.25 -14.12 8.59
N HIS A 8 10.67 -12.88 8.84
CA HIS A 8 11.72 -12.21 8.07
C HIS A 8 13.06 -12.95 8.21
N GLU A 9 13.49 -13.23 9.44
CA GLU A 9 14.74 -13.98 9.69
C GLU A 9 14.68 -15.41 9.13
N TRP A 10 13.54 -16.08 9.26
CA TRP A 10 13.35 -17.41 8.66
C TRP A 10 13.42 -17.39 7.14
N ALA A 11 12.93 -16.34 6.49
CA ALA A 11 13.01 -16.20 5.04
C ALA A 11 14.47 -16.05 4.57
N HIS A 12 15.32 -15.33 5.32
CA HIS A 12 16.76 -15.30 5.04
C HIS A 12 17.39 -16.68 5.12
N LEU A 13 17.09 -17.46 6.17
CA LEU A 13 17.62 -18.81 6.34
C LEU A 13 17.12 -19.75 5.24
N ALA A 14 15.84 -19.67 4.88
CA ALA A 14 15.26 -20.46 3.81
C ALA A 14 15.91 -20.14 2.45
N LEU A 15 16.09 -18.85 2.15
CA LEU A 15 16.73 -18.43 0.90
C LEU A 15 18.20 -18.82 0.85
N ALA A 16 18.95 -18.62 1.94
CA ALA A 16 20.35 -19.02 2.03
C ALA A 16 20.52 -20.54 1.84
N LYS A 17 19.67 -21.35 2.51
CA LYS A 17 19.63 -22.80 2.33
C LYS A 17 19.30 -23.19 0.89
N ARG A 18 18.33 -22.49 0.27
CA ARG A 18 17.90 -22.76 -1.09
C ARG A 18 18.96 -22.44 -2.13
N MET A 19 19.80 -21.44 -1.89
CA MET A 19 20.83 -20.98 -2.84
C MET A 19 22.20 -21.64 -2.65
N GLU A 20 22.37 -22.50 -1.65
CA GLU A 20 23.56 -23.37 -1.46
C GLU A 20 24.92 -22.62 -1.55
N GLY A 21 24.98 -21.39 -0.99
CA GLY A 21 26.21 -20.59 -0.94
C GLY A 21 26.42 -19.64 -2.13
N LEU A 22 25.49 -19.60 -3.10
CA LEU A 22 25.51 -18.58 -4.15
C LEU A 22 25.36 -17.17 -3.56
N ARG A 23 26.06 -16.21 -4.17
CA ARG A 23 25.99 -14.81 -3.76
C ARG A 23 24.64 -14.22 -4.15
N ILE A 24 23.80 -13.97 -3.16
CA ILE A 24 22.50 -13.32 -3.32
C ILE A 24 22.70 -11.79 -3.31
N PRO A 25 22.21 -11.04 -4.30
CA PRO A 25 22.18 -9.58 -4.24
C PRO A 25 21.44 -9.11 -2.98
N ARG A 26 22.04 -8.17 -2.24
CA ARG A 26 21.50 -7.73 -0.94
C ARG A 26 20.04 -7.28 -1.05
N TRP A 27 19.72 -6.45 -2.05
CA TRP A 27 18.35 -5.97 -2.26
C TRP A 27 17.36 -7.13 -2.41
N PHE A 28 17.74 -8.21 -3.10
CA PHE A 28 16.88 -9.36 -3.31
C PHE A 28 16.70 -10.14 -2.00
N ASN A 29 17.77 -10.34 -1.24
CA ASN A 29 17.71 -11.04 0.06
C ASN A 29 16.75 -10.32 1.03
N GLU A 30 16.92 -9.01 1.19
CA GLU A 30 16.10 -8.16 2.07
C GLU A 30 14.66 -8.06 1.55
N GLY A 31 14.49 -7.88 0.24
CA GLY A 31 13.18 -7.80 -0.39
C GLY A 31 12.39 -9.10 -0.29
N TYR A 32 13.02 -10.25 -0.48
CA TYR A 32 12.40 -11.56 -0.33
C TYR A 32 11.95 -11.80 1.11
N ALA A 33 12.80 -11.48 2.08
CA ALA A 33 12.48 -11.62 3.49
C ALA A 33 11.32 -10.71 3.93
N GLU A 34 11.33 -9.46 3.48
CA GLU A 34 10.26 -8.50 3.77
C GLU A 34 8.92 -8.88 3.10
N TRP A 35 8.99 -9.41 1.87
CA TRP A 35 7.83 -9.93 1.15
C TRP A 35 7.24 -11.17 1.87
N ALA A 36 8.08 -12.16 2.18
CA ALA A 36 7.67 -13.40 2.84
C ALA A 36 7.15 -13.18 4.27
N ALA A 37 7.66 -12.16 4.98
CA ALA A 37 7.19 -11.80 6.32
C ALA A 37 5.78 -11.18 6.33
N GLY A 38 5.24 -10.80 5.16
CA GLY A 38 4.01 -10.03 5.03
C GLY A 38 4.16 -8.56 5.41
N GLY A 39 5.41 -8.07 5.54
CA GLY A 39 5.74 -6.67 5.78
C GLY A 39 5.17 -5.75 4.70
N TRP A 40 5.25 -6.22 3.46
CA TRP A 40 4.64 -5.56 2.32
C TRP A 40 3.11 -5.37 2.44
N LEU A 41 2.37 -6.43 2.77
CA LEU A 41 0.91 -6.44 2.80
C LEU A 41 0.32 -5.62 3.96
N SER A 42 1.07 -5.45 5.05
CA SER A 42 0.62 -4.81 6.30
C SER A 42 0.61 -3.27 6.26
N GLY A 43 0.43 -2.68 5.06
CA GLY A 43 0.39 -1.24 4.84
C GLY A 43 1.57 -0.66 4.05
N GLY A 44 2.40 -1.46 3.38
CA GLY A 44 3.52 -0.98 2.58
C GLY A 44 3.12 -0.15 1.35
N GLY A 45 1.92 -0.37 0.82
CA GLY A 45 1.46 0.26 -0.43
C GLY A 45 1.42 1.80 -0.41
N TRP A 46 1.05 2.43 0.71
CA TRP A 46 1.04 3.89 0.83
C TRP A 46 2.46 4.47 0.92
N LYS A 47 3.36 3.80 1.64
CA LYS A 47 4.78 4.22 1.77
C LYS A 47 5.46 4.16 0.41
N LEU A 48 5.15 3.13 -0.40
CA LEU A 48 5.68 3.01 -1.75
C LEU A 48 5.15 4.10 -2.68
N SER A 49 3.84 4.42 -2.63
CA SER A 49 3.28 5.54 -3.38
C SER A 49 4.05 6.83 -3.12
N VAL A 50 4.31 7.15 -1.84
CA VAL A 50 5.07 8.34 -1.43
C VAL A 50 6.53 8.26 -1.87
N ALA A 51 7.20 7.12 -1.76
CA ALA A 51 8.59 6.96 -2.19
C ALA A 51 8.76 7.10 -3.71
N LEU A 52 7.83 6.56 -4.51
CA LEU A 52 7.82 6.67 -5.96
C LEU A 52 7.44 8.08 -6.46
N ALA A 53 6.71 8.84 -5.64
CA ALA A 53 6.31 10.23 -5.89
C ALA A 53 7.48 11.19 -6.02
N LEU A 54 8.47 10.99 -5.15
CA LEU A 54 9.50 11.98 -4.87
C LEU A 54 10.62 11.96 -5.91
N ASP A 55 10.45 11.22 -7.02
CA ASP A 55 11.41 10.98 -8.11
C ASP A 55 12.78 10.41 -7.65
N GLY A 56 12.99 10.27 -6.34
CA GLY A 56 14.24 9.86 -5.68
C GLY A 56 14.24 8.41 -5.20
N ALA A 57 13.36 7.55 -5.71
CA ALA A 57 13.44 6.12 -5.40
C ALA A 57 14.77 5.58 -5.93
N PRO A 58 15.67 5.08 -5.05
CA PRO A 58 16.98 4.59 -5.45
C PRO A 58 16.84 3.58 -6.60
N SER A 59 17.75 3.61 -7.56
CA SER A 59 17.79 2.54 -8.56
C SER A 59 18.04 1.20 -7.86
N LEU A 60 17.60 0.09 -8.46
CA LEU A 60 17.89 -1.22 -7.88
C LEU A 60 19.40 -1.46 -7.80
N ASP A 61 20.16 -0.85 -8.71
CA ASP A 61 21.62 -0.78 -8.66
C ASP A 61 22.14 0.09 -7.51
N SER A 62 21.48 1.19 -7.13
CA SER A 62 21.90 2.00 -5.98
C SER A 62 21.46 1.41 -4.63
N LEU A 63 20.54 0.44 -4.60
CA LEU A 63 20.32 -0.42 -3.42
C LEU A 63 21.54 -1.31 -3.12
N SER A 64 22.50 -1.42 -4.05
CA SER A 64 23.78 -2.07 -3.82
C SER A 64 24.87 -1.13 -3.24
N ILE A 65 24.66 0.19 -3.26
CA ILE A 65 25.68 1.18 -2.86
C ILE A 65 25.05 2.34 -2.07
N GLY A 66 25.25 2.31 -0.76
CA GLY A 66 25.06 3.47 0.13
C GLY A 66 23.77 3.43 0.94
N TRP A 67 23.88 2.96 2.18
CA TRP A 67 22.91 3.28 3.23
C TRP A 67 22.76 4.83 3.31
N PRO A 68 21.57 5.40 3.12
CA PRO A 68 21.31 6.76 3.55
C PRO A 68 21.25 6.73 5.09
N ALA A 69 21.92 7.66 5.76
CA ALA A 69 22.20 7.64 7.20
C ALA A 69 20.97 7.82 8.14
N GLY A 70 19.79 7.33 7.77
CA GLY A 70 18.55 7.42 8.55
C GLY A 70 17.71 6.14 8.47
N ARG A 71 17.19 5.69 9.62
CA ARG A 71 16.36 4.47 9.75
C ARG A 71 15.14 4.47 8.82
N GLU A 72 14.56 5.64 8.55
CA GLU A 72 13.40 5.77 7.65
C GLU A 72 13.76 5.48 6.18
N HIS A 73 14.92 5.94 5.72
CA HIS A 73 15.38 5.65 4.37
C HIS A 73 15.69 4.17 4.16
N ALA A 74 16.25 3.49 5.17
CA ALA A 74 16.47 2.04 5.12
C ALA A 74 15.14 1.26 4.99
N GLN A 75 14.11 1.67 5.73
CA GLN A 75 12.80 1.02 5.64
C GLN A 75 12.15 1.19 4.26
N VAL A 76 12.28 2.37 3.64
CA VAL A 76 11.78 2.60 2.28
C VAL A 76 12.50 1.70 1.27
N SER A 77 13.81 1.54 1.39
CA SER A 77 14.60 0.64 0.55
C SER A 77 14.16 -0.83 0.67
N TYR A 78 13.84 -1.30 1.88
CA TYR A 78 13.31 -2.65 2.09
C TYR A 78 11.94 -2.84 1.44
N LEU A 79 11.04 -1.86 1.59
CA LEU A 79 9.72 -1.89 0.94
C LEU A 79 9.81 -1.83 -0.58
N LEU A 80 10.74 -1.04 -1.13
CA LEU A 80 11.02 -0.99 -2.56
C LEU A 80 11.45 -2.37 -3.07
N SER A 81 12.47 -2.97 -2.45
CA SER A 81 12.95 -4.31 -2.79
C SER A 81 11.83 -5.36 -2.70
N ALA A 82 11.03 -5.36 -1.63
CA ALA A 82 9.92 -6.27 -1.46
C ALA A 82 8.86 -6.13 -2.57
N SER A 83 8.61 -4.89 -3.02
CA SER A 83 7.67 -4.63 -4.10
C SER A 83 8.16 -5.13 -5.47
N VAL A 84 9.48 -5.27 -5.66
CA VAL A 84 10.04 -5.93 -6.86
C VAL A 84 9.76 -7.43 -6.80
N ILE A 85 9.93 -8.06 -5.63
CA ILE A 85 9.59 -9.49 -5.45
C ILE A 85 8.10 -9.72 -5.67
N GLU A 86 7.25 -8.86 -5.12
CA GLU A 86 5.81 -8.88 -5.38
C GLU A 86 5.50 -8.76 -6.88
N TYR A 87 6.17 -7.87 -7.60
CA TYR A 87 6.00 -7.75 -9.05
C TYR A 87 6.37 -9.04 -9.79
N LEU A 88 7.49 -9.69 -9.42
CA LEU A 88 7.89 -10.96 -10.03
C LEU A 88 6.84 -12.05 -9.76
N VAL A 89 6.33 -12.15 -8.53
CA VAL A 89 5.29 -13.12 -8.17
C VAL A 89 3.97 -12.82 -8.87
N GLN A 90 3.53 -11.56 -8.91
CA GLN A 90 2.27 -11.18 -9.58
C GLN A 90 2.34 -11.35 -11.10
N SER A 91 3.51 -11.20 -11.71
CA SER A 91 3.68 -11.33 -13.16
C SER A 91 3.86 -12.77 -13.65
N SER A 92 4.38 -13.67 -12.81
CA SER A 92 4.74 -15.04 -13.21
C SER A 92 4.13 -16.15 -12.36
N GLY A 93 3.43 -15.78 -11.27
CA GLY A 93 2.98 -16.69 -10.23
C GLY A 93 4.12 -17.21 -9.34
N GLU A 94 3.77 -17.90 -8.26
CA GLU A 94 4.76 -18.52 -7.35
C GLU A 94 5.66 -19.53 -8.08
N ARG A 95 5.11 -20.28 -9.05
CA ARG A 95 5.86 -21.19 -9.91
C ARG A 95 6.96 -20.49 -10.72
N GLY A 96 6.74 -19.24 -11.11
CA GLY A 96 7.75 -18.46 -11.81
C GLY A 96 8.93 -18.14 -10.89
N LEU A 97 8.66 -17.81 -9.63
CA LEU A 97 9.71 -17.58 -8.64
C LEU A 97 10.47 -18.87 -8.27
N GLU A 98 9.78 -20.01 -8.17
CA GLU A 98 10.42 -21.32 -7.97
C GLU A 98 11.36 -21.66 -9.12
N ARG A 99 10.88 -21.52 -10.36
CA ARG A 99 11.68 -21.75 -11.57
C ARG A 99 12.87 -20.80 -11.64
N PHE A 100 12.70 -19.55 -11.20
CA PHE A 100 13.80 -18.59 -11.11
C PHE A 100 14.90 -19.07 -10.16
N PHE A 101 14.56 -19.60 -8.99
CA PHE A 101 15.55 -20.18 -8.08
C PHE A 101 16.27 -21.39 -8.68
N ASP A 102 15.56 -22.25 -9.41
CA ASP A 102 16.20 -23.39 -10.09
C ASP A 102 17.14 -22.96 -11.21
N GLU A 103 16.73 -22.01 -12.05
CA GLU A 103 17.58 -21.47 -13.11
C GLU A 103 18.78 -20.72 -12.55
N TRP A 104 18.61 -20.01 -11.44
CA TRP A 104 19.72 -19.32 -10.77
C TRP A 104 20.73 -20.31 -10.24
N ARG A 105 20.30 -21.38 -9.57
CA ARG A 105 21.23 -22.43 -9.16
C ARG A 105 21.92 -23.10 -10.33
N ARG A 106 21.17 -23.45 -11.38
CA ARG A 106 21.71 -24.14 -12.56
C ARG A 106 22.77 -23.32 -13.30
N GLN A 107 22.58 -22.00 -13.37
CA GLN A 107 23.45 -21.10 -14.14
C GLN A 107 24.49 -20.38 -13.27
N GLU A 108 24.39 -20.51 -11.94
CA GLU A 108 25.17 -19.74 -10.96
C GLU A 108 25.15 -18.21 -11.22
N SER A 109 24.10 -17.73 -11.89
CA SER A 109 24.00 -16.36 -12.39
C SER A 109 22.59 -15.81 -12.19
N PHE A 110 22.49 -14.78 -11.35
CA PHE A 110 21.25 -14.05 -11.12
C PHE A 110 20.70 -13.47 -12.43
N ASP A 111 21.56 -12.79 -13.20
CA ASP A 111 21.23 -12.19 -14.48
C ASP A 111 20.87 -13.23 -15.56
N GLY A 112 21.52 -14.40 -15.53
CA GLY A 112 21.20 -15.51 -16.41
C GLY A 112 19.81 -16.08 -16.13
N ALA A 113 19.47 -16.26 -14.85
CA ALA A 113 18.17 -16.74 -14.42
C ALA A 113 17.04 -15.73 -14.68
N LEU A 114 17.30 -14.43 -14.46
CA LEU A 114 16.34 -13.37 -14.75
C LEU A 114 15.96 -13.39 -16.23
N ARG A 115 16.97 -13.52 -17.11
CA ARG A 115 16.75 -13.63 -18.56
C ARG A 115 16.02 -14.92 -18.93
N ALA A 116 16.38 -16.05 -18.34
CA ALA A 116 15.79 -17.35 -18.66
C ALA A 116 14.32 -17.48 -18.24
N VAL A 117 13.94 -16.86 -17.12
CA VAL A 117 12.60 -17.02 -16.54
C VAL A 117 11.68 -15.85 -16.85
N PHE A 118 12.18 -14.62 -16.77
CA PHE A 118 11.39 -13.41 -16.94
C PHE A 118 11.63 -12.69 -18.26
N GLY A 119 12.61 -13.14 -19.06
CA GLY A 119 12.95 -12.51 -20.34
C GLY A 119 13.50 -11.09 -20.20
N ALA A 120 13.99 -10.73 -19.01
CA ALA A 120 14.41 -9.36 -18.70
C ALA A 120 15.85 -9.33 -18.16
N THR A 121 16.59 -8.28 -18.49
CA THR A 121 17.82 -7.91 -17.79
C THR A 121 17.50 -7.19 -16.47
N PRO A 122 18.44 -7.09 -15.52
CA PRO A 122 18.23 -6.32 -14.29
C PRO A 122 17.77 -4.87 -14.53
N GLY A 123 18.33 -4.18 -15.54
CA GLY A 123 17.91 -2.83 -15.90
C GLY A 123 16.49 -2.76 -16.48
N GLN A 124 16.10 -3.75 -17.28
CA GLN A 124 14.73 -3.84 -17.81
C GLN A 124 13.72 -4.15 -16.69
N LEU A 125 14.09 -5.03 -15.76
CA LEU A 125 13.29 -5.37 -14.58
C LEU A 125 12.90 -4.10 -13.81
N GLU A 126 13.86 -3.20 -13.55
CA GLU A 126 13.58 -1.94 -12.86
C GLU A 126 12.55 -1.09 -13.64
N GLY A 127 12.77 -0.92 -14.95
CA GLY A 127 11.87 -0.12 -15.79
C GLY A 127 10.44 -0.67 -15.82
N ASP A 128 10.30 -1.99 -15.92
CA ASP A 128 8.99 -2.63 -16.01
C ASP A 128 8.29 -2.71 -14.66
N TRP A 129 9.02 -2.95 -13.58
CA TRP A 129 8.53 -2.80 -12.21
C TRP A 129 8.04 -1.37 -11.96
N ARG A 130 8.80 -0.32 -12.32
CA ARG A 130 8.37 1.09 -12.16
C ARG A 130 7.07 1.38 -12.89
N LYS A 131 6.87 0.83 -14.10
CA LYS A 131 5.60 0.96 -14.84
C LYS A 131 4.47 0.23 -14.14
N TRP A 132 4.72 -0.99 -13.64
CA TRP A 132 3.73 -1.77 -12.89
C TRP A 132 3.34 -1.06 -11.58
N ALA A 133 4.31 -0.60 -10.80
CA ALA A 133 4.09 0.08 -9.53
C ALA A 133 3.31 1.38 -9.70
N ARG A 134 3.63 2.20 -10.72
CA ARG A 134 2.85 3.40 -11.06
C ARG A 134 1.40 3.09 -11.41
N ARG A 135 1.13 2.02 -12.17
CA ARG A 135 -0.24 1.61 -12.49
C ARG A 135 -1.00 1.14 -11.25
N ARG A 136 -0.33 0.41 -10.36
CA ARG A 136 -0.94 -0.20 -9.17
C ARG A 136 -1.15 0.78 -8.01
N TYR A 137 -0.24 1.73 -7.84
CA TYR A 137 -0.14 2.61 -6.67
C TYR A 137 -0.14 4.11 -7.01
N GLY A 138 -0.17 4.49 -8.29
CA GLY A 138 -0.21 5.90 -8.73
C GLY A 138 -1.52 6.62 -8.40
N TRP A 139 -2.63 5.90 -8.19
CA TRP A 139 -3.88 6.51 -7.77
C TRP A 139 -3.85 6.98 -6.30
N LEU A 140 -3.17 6.24 -5.41
CA LEU A 140 -2.94 6.64 -4.01
C LEU A 140 -2.18 7.97 -3.94
N MET A 141 -1.29 8.17 -4.92
CA MET A 141 -0.54 9.40 -5.08
C MET A 141 -1.43 10.60 -5.40
N ILE A 142 -2.34 10.43 -6.36
CA ILE A 142 -3.35 11.45 -6.71
C ILE A 142 -4.19 11.78 -5.48
N VAL A 143 -4.68 10.77 -4.75
CA VAL A 143 -5.50 10.98 -3.55
C VAL A 143 -4.73 11.70 -2.44
N SER A 144 -3.47 11.34 -2.20
CA SER A 144 -2.69 11.89 -1.08
C SER A 144 -2.34 13.37 -1.28
N HIS A 145 -2.08 13.81 -2.51
CA HIS A 145 -1.61 15.17 -2.81
C HIS A 145 -2.67 16.07 -3.48
N SER A 146 -3.85 15.55 -3.84
CA SER A 146 -4.88 16.34 -4.48
C SER A 146 -5.73 17.10 -3.46
N THR A 147 -5.40 18.37 -3.26
CA THR A 147 -6.24 19.32 -2.51
C THR A 147 -7.66 19.39 -3.08
N VAL A 148 -7.81 19.25 -4.41
CA VAL A 148 -9.10 19.21 -5.10
C VAL A 148 -9.92 17.99 -4.70
N PHE A 149 -9.30 16.80 -4.63
CA PHE A 149 -9.99 15.58 -4.18
C PHE A 149 -10.50 15.74 -2.74
N TRP A 150 -9.65 16.21 -1.83
CA TRP A 150 -10.03 16.45 -0.44
C TRP A 150 -11.08 17.56 -0.30
N ALA A 151 -11.04 18.61 -1.13
CA ALA A 151 -12.05 19.66 -1.15
C ALA A 151 -13.42 19.11 -1.59
N ILE A 152 -13.48 18.32 -2.67
CA ILE A 152 -14.72 17.69 -3.13
C ILE A 152 -15.27 16.73 -2.07
N LEU A 153 -14.42 15.89 -1.48
CA LEU A 153 -14.82 14.98 -0.40
C LEU A 153 -15.38 15.74 0.80
N SER A 154 -14.72 16.83 1.21
CA SER A 154 -15.15 17.67 2.33
C SER A 154 -16.50 18.33 2.05
N ILE A 155 -16.69 18.89 0.85
CA ILE A 155 -17.97 19.48 0.42
C ILE A 155 -19.07 18.42 0.43
N GLY A 156 -18.80 17.21 -0.09
CA GLY A 156 -19.74 16.10 -0.07
C GLY A 156 -20.16 15.68 1.34
N LEU A 157 -19.21 15.59 2.28
CA LEU A 157 -19.48 15.27 3.69
C LEU A 157 -20.30 16.36 4.37
N VAL A 158 -19.98 17.63 4.14
CA VAL A 158 -20.76 18.77 4.66
C VAL A 158 -22.18 18.75 4.11
N ALA A 159 -22.34 18.55 2.80
CA ALA A 159 -23.65 18.42 2.16
C ALA A 159 -24.45 17.24 2.73
N MET A 160 -23.81 16.08 2.93
CA MET A 160 -24.44 14.92 3.55
C MET A 160 -24.94 15.21 4.97
N VAL A 161 -24.11 15.85 5.80
CA VAL A 161 -24.51 16.25 7.17
C VAL A 161 -25.64 17.27 7.13
N TRP A 162 -25.58 18.22 6.19
CA TRP A 162 -26.60 19.25 6.01
C TRP A 162 -27.95 18.64 5.62
N VAL A 163 -27.98 17.75 4.62
CA VAL A 163 -29.18 17.00 4.20
C VAL A 163 -29.71 16.15 5.35
N ARG A 164 -28.86 15.39 6.05
CA ARG A 164 -29.27 14.59 7.22
C ARG A 164 -29.83 15.44 8.35
N ARG A 165 -29.28 16.63 8.58
CA ARG A 165 -29.79 17.56 9.59
C ARG A 165 -31.15 18.12 9.18
N ARG A 166 -31.32 18.47 7.91
CA ARG A 166 -32.59 18.96 7.37
C ARG A 166 -33.68 17.91 7.46
N TYR A 167 -33.41 16.69 7.00
CA TYR A 167 -34.36 15.58 7.06
C TYR A 167 -34.78 15.24 8.51
N ARG A 168 -33.82 15.22 9.45
CA ARG A 168 -34.12 15.00 10.88
C ARG A 168 -34.97 16.13 11.49
N ARG A 169 -34.73 17.38 11.11
CA ARG A 169 -35.55 18.52 11.56
C ARG A 169 -36.98 18.41 11.04
N GLU A 170 -37.14 18.05 9.76
CA GLU A 170 -38.46 17.87 9.15
C GLU A 170 -39.23 16.69 9.77
N GLN A 171 -38.57 15.57 10.09
CA GLN A 171 -39.21 14.47 10.83
C GLN A 171 -39.59 14.87 12.26
N MET A 172 -38.72 15.53 13.01
CA MET A 172 -39.04 16.02 14.37
C MET A 172 -40.19 17.05 14.35
N ALA A 173 -40.26 17.90 13.33
CA ALA A 173 -41.36 18.84 13.17
C ALA A 173 -42.70 18.13 12.88
N ARG A 174 -42.70 17.03 12.11
CA ARG A 174 -43.89 16.20 11.90
C ARG A 174 -44.35 15.50 13.17
N LEU A 175 -43.42 14.99 13.98
CA LEU A 175 -43.74 14.36 15.26
C LEU A 175 -44.35 15.38 16.24
N ARG A 176 -43.78 16.60 16.30
CA ARG A 176 -44.33 17.70 17.11
C ARG A 176 -45.69 18.23 16.62
N ALA A 177 -45.94 18.20 15.31
CA ALA A 177 -47.24 18.63 14.76
C ALA A 177 -48.37 17.63 15.06
N GLY A 178 -48.03 16.37 15.39
CA GLY A 178 -48.99 15.37 15.88
C GLY A 178 -49.04 15.27 17.41
N GLU A 179 -48.27 16.09 18.12
CA GLU A 179 -48.18 16.07 19.57
C GLU A 179 -49.36 16.90 20.15
N PRO A 180 -50.21 16.30 21.01
CA PRO A 180 -51.33 17.04 21.61
C PRO A 180 -50.80 18.21 22.45
N PRO A 181 -51.53 19.33 22.54
CA PRO A 181 -51.04 20.54 23.20
C PRO A 181 -50.65 20.28 24.66
N ASP A 182 -49.49 20.83 25.07
CA ASP A 182 -48.90 20.68 26.42
C ASP A 182 -49.83 21.16 27.54
N ALA A 183 -50.75 22.08 27.22
CA ALA A 183 -51.82 22.49 28.10
C ALA A 183 -53.15 21.95 27.57
N PRO A 184 -53.89 21.17 28.37
CA PRO A 184 -55.20 20.71 27.95
C PRO A 184 -56.16 21.91 27.82
N VAL A 185 -57.06 21.83 26.83
CA VAL A 185 -57.87 22.92 26.26
C VAL A 185 -58.76 23.66 27.30
N PHE A 186 -58.87 23.16 28.53
CA PHE A 186 -59.67 23.76 29.59
C PHE A 186 -59.03 24.97 30.31
N TRP A 187 -57.80 25.36 29.96
CA TRP A 187 -57.08 26.49 30.60
C TRP A 187 -56.88 27.75 29.72
N THR A 188 -57.58 27.90 28.60
CA THR A 188 -57.52 29.16 27.83
C THR A 188 -58.49 30.20 28.42
N PRO A 189 -58.01 31.35 28.95
CA PRO A 189 -58.89 32.41 29.43
C PRO A 189 -59.67 33.04 28.27
N PRO A 190 -60.90 33.55 28.49
CA PRO A 190 -61.72 34.10 27.42
C PRO A 190 -61.06 35.34 26.83
N THR A 191 -61.01 35.45 25.51
CA THR A 191 -60.62 36.68 24.83
C THR A 191 -61.73 37.72 25.03
N GLU A 192 -61.47 38.71 25.89
CA GLU A 192 -62.35 39.87 26.04
C GLU A 192 -62.37 40.66 24.72
N GLY A 193 -63.59 41.00 24.27
CA GLY A 193 -63.88 41.66 22.99
C GLY A 193 -63.80 43.18 23.05
#